data_AF-A0A811URC1-F1
#
_entry.id   AF-A0A811URC1-F1
#
_cell.length_a   1.000
_cell.length_b   1.000
_cell.length_c   1.000
_cell.angle_alpha   90.00
_cell.angle_beta   90.00
_cell.angle_gamma   90.00
#
_symmetry.space_group_name_H-M   'P 1'
#
loop_
_entity.id
_entity.type
_entity.pdbx_description
1 polymer ?
#
loop_
_entity_poly.entity_id
_entity_poly.type
_entity_poly.pdbx_seq_one_letter_code
_entity_poly.pdbx_strand_id
1 'polypeptide(L)'
;MAKILNSTSRIPKNLQTDDGKEFYNANFKRLLQTKNINHYSTFSSLKASIIERFNRTLKGMMWKEFSFRGTHKWIDIYKDLINDYNNTIHSTIRMTPNDVNSSNEQHLLDTVYSNLKVFRRPKFKINDEVRISKYKHVFEKGYTPNWTTEVFKIKSIKNTNPTTYILEDYQGNTIEGGFYEYELIKTKLPQVYLVEKVLRRRNNRVYVKWLGFSSEHNSWVNVNDIN
;
A
#
# COMPACT_ATOMS: atom_id res chain seq x y z
N MET A 1 -20.81 -10.10 1.63
CA MET A 1 -20.23 -10.06 2.99
C MET A 1 -21.15 -10.65 4.05
N ALA A 2 -22.39 -10.17 4.24
CA ALA A 2 -23.28 -10.68 5.30
C ALA A 2 -23.47 -12.22 5.28
N LYS A 3 -23.66 -12.80 4.09
CA LYS A 3 -23.74 -14.27 3.91
C LYS A 3 -22.46 -14.98 4.38
N ILE A 4 -21.28 -14.41 4.09
CA ILE A 4 -19.99 -14.98 4.49
C ILE A 4 -19.85 -14.93 6.02
N LEU A 5 -20.08 -13.76 6.62
CA LEU A 5 -20.03 -13.57 8.08
C LEU A 5 -21.01 -14.47 8.84
N ASN A 6 -22.14 -14.80 8.23
CA ASN A 6 -23.13 -15.72 8.82
C ASN A 6 -22.78 -17.20 8.57
N SER A 7 -22.05 -17.52 7.49
CA SER A 7 -21.59 -18.89 7.19
C SER A 7 -20.38 -19.32 8.00
N THR A 8 -19.61 -18.36 8.54
CA THR A 8 -18.44 -18.60 9.37
C THR A 8 -18.81 -18.57 10.85
N SER A 9 -18.37 -19.54 11.63
CA SER A 9 -18.52 -19.54 13.10
C SER A 9 -17.69 -18.45 13.79
N ARG A 10 -16.71 -17.86 13.09
CA ARG A 10 -15.78 -16.85 13.61
C ARG A 10 -16.13 -15.48 13.04
N ILE A 11 -16.37 -14.50 13.91
CA ILE A 11 -16.55 -13.09 13.53
C ILE A 11 -15.24 -12.35 13.87
N PRO A 12 -14.60 -11.69 12.88
CA PRO A 12 -13.36 -10.97 13.13
C PRO A 12 -13.61 -9.71 13.95
N LYS A 13 -12.71 -9.38 14.87
CA LYS A 13 -12.74 -8.09 15.61
C LYS A 13 -12.33 -6.91 14.72
N ASN A 14 -11.41 -7.17 13.81
CA ASN A 14 -10.76 -6.19 12.95
C ASN A 14 -10.83 -6.68 11.50
N LEU A 15 -11.27 -5.81 10.59
CA LEU A 15 -11.30 -6.06 9.16
C LEU A 15 -10.49 -4.99 8.44
N GLN A 16 -9.43 -5.41 7.76
CA GLN A 16 -8.63 -4.54 6.91
C GLN A 16 -9.04 -4.70 5.45
N THR A 17 -9.33 -3.59 4.76
CA THR A 17 -9.56 -3.56 3.31
C THR A 17 -8.66 -2.53 2.64
N ASP A 18 -8.68 -2.49 1.31
CA ASP A 18 -8.20 -1.33 0.58
C ASP A 18 -9.20 -0.15 0.70
N ASP A 19 -8.86 0.97 0.06
CA ASP A 19 -9.68 2.19 0.05
C ASP A 19 -10.76 2.19 -1.05
N GLY A 20 -11.16 1.00 -1.51
CA GLY A 20 -12.22 0.83 -2.50
C GLY A 20 -13.54 1.42 -2.01
N LYS A 21 -14.22 2.18 -2.88
CA LYS A 21 -15.50 2.82 -2.55
C LYS A 21 -16.59 1.80 -2.21
N GLU A 22 -16.45 0.57 -2.71
CA GLU A 22 -17.29 -0.57 -2.37
C GLU A 22 -17.21 -0.97 -0.88
N PHE A 23 -16.09 -0.71 -0.20
CA PHE A 23 -15.93 -1.00 1.23
C PHE A 23 -16.31 0.20 2.10
N TYR A 24 -16.25 1.42 1.58
CA TYR A 24 -16.55 2.65 2.32
C TYR A 24 -17.97 3.20 2.09
N ASN A 25 -18.93 2.32 1.78
CA ASN A 25 -20.34 2.71 1.61
C ASN A 25 -21.16 2.57 2.91
N ALA A 26 -22.29 3.29 2.98
CA ALA A 26 -23.15 3.32 4.16
C ALA A 26 -23.71 1.93 4.56
N ASN A 27 -24.01 1.06 3.59
CA ASN A 27 -24.54 -0.28 3.85
C ASN A 27 -23.47 -1.18 4.49
N PHE A 28 -22.24 -1.12 4.00
CA PHE A 28 -21.12 -1.89 4.53
C PHE A 28 -20.75 -1.42 5.93
N LYS A 29 -20.65 -0.10 6.13
CA LYS A 29 -20.42 0.50 7.45
C LYS A 29 -21.45 0.05 8.49
N ARG A 30 -22.73 0.11 8.14
CA ARG A 30 -23.83 -0.33 9.02
C ARG A 30 -23.71 -1.82 9.37
N LEU A 31 -23.41 -2.68 8.39
CA LEU A 31 -23.22 -4.12 8.62
C LEU A 31 -22.10 -4.39 9.64
N LEU A 32 -20.96 -3.72 9.49
CA LEU A 32 -19.82 -3.90 10.39
C LEU A 32 -20.09 -3.36 11.79
N GLN A 33 -20.79 -2.23 11.91
CA GLN A 33 -21.24 -1.69 13.19
C GLN A 33 -22.17 -2.67 13.92
N THR A 34 -23.16 -3.25 13.23
CA THR A 34 -24.07 -4.25 13.82
C THR A 34 -23.33 -5.49 14.33
N LYS A 35 -22.22 -5.86 13.68
CA LYS A 35 -21.39 -7.01 14.06
C LYS A 35 -20.23 -6.63 14.98
N ASN A 36 -20.13 -5.36 15.41
CA ASN A 36 -19.05 -4.83 16.22
C ASN A 36 -17.64 -5.10 15.64
N ILE A 37 -17.49 -4.92 14.33
CA ILE A 37 -16.25 -5.13 13.59
C ILE A 37 -15.61 -3.76 13.34
N ASN A 38 -14.36 -3.60 13.77
CA ASN A 38 -13.57 -2.42 13.45
C ASN A 38 -13.04 -2.51 12.00
N HIS A 39 -13.39 -1.53 11.16
CA HIS A 39 -13.00 -1.48 9.76
C HIS A 39 -11.96 -0.40 9.53
N TYR A 40 -10.86 -0.74 8.88
CA TYR A 40 -9.84 0.23 8.54
C TYR A 40 -9.13 -0.12 7.22
N SER A 41 -8.54 0.90 6.60
CA SER A 41 -7.56 0.77 5.54
C SER A 41 -6.23 1.32 6.05
N THR A 42 -5.11 0.75 5.61
CA THR A 42 -3.80 1.38 5.82
C THR A 42 -3.52 2.36 4.67
N PHE A 43 -2.37 3.05 4.58
CA PHE A 43 -2.04 4.00 3.47
C PHE A 43 -0.92 3.53 2.51
N SER A 44 -0.07 2.57 2.92
CA SER A 44 1.03 1.99 2.12
C SER A 44 0.59 1.17 0.90
N SER A 45 1.32 1.13 -0.22
CA SER A 45 0.96 0.28 -1.38
C SER A 45 0.93 -1.24 -1.12
N LEU A 46 1.51 -1.72 0.00
CA LEU A 46 1.66 -3.16 0.31
C LEU A 46 0.58 -3.74 1.25
N LYS A 47 -0.49 -2.99 1.54
CA LYS A 47 -1.54 -3.33 2.56
C LYS A 47 -2.14 -4.72 2.41
N ALA A 48 -2.25 -5.18 1.16
CA ALA A 48 -3.01 -6.35 0.77
C ALA A 48 -2.10 -7.57 0.53
N SER A 49 -0.82 -7.53 0.91
CA SER A 49 0.15 -8.59 0.58
C SER A 49 -0.30 -10.03 0.90
N ILE A 50 -1.04 -10.24 2.00
CA ILE A 50 -1.59 -11.55 2.37
C ILE A 50 -2.66 -11.99 1.37
N ILE A 51 -3.64 -11.13 1.08
CA ILE A 51 -4.71 -11.46 0.12
C ILE A 51 -4.16 -11.54 -1.31
N GLU A 52 -3.17 -10.73 -1.67
CA GLU A 52 -2.48 -10.82 -2.97
C GLU A 52 -1.73 -12.14 -3.13
N ARG A 53 -1.05 -12.61 -2.07
CA ARG A 53 -0.42 -13.92 -2.06
C ARG A 53 -1.45 -15.04 -2.23
N PHE A 54 -2.59 -14.95 -1.53
CA PHE A 54 -3.70 -15.89 -1.71
C PHE A 54 -4.24 -15.88 -3.15
N ASN A 55 -4.55 -14.69 -3.69
CA ASN A 55 -5.06 -14.51 -5.05
C ASN A 55 -4.12 -15.12 -6.08
N ARG A 56 -2.81 -14.95 -5.92
CA ARG A 56 -1.80 -15.56 -6.80
C ARG A 56 -1.84 -17.09 -6.73
N THR A 57 -1.93 -17.67 -5.54
CA THR A 57 -2.03 -19.12 -5.35
C THR A 57 -3.30 -19.66 -5.98
N LEU A 58 -4.46 -19.06 -5.68
CA LEU A 58 -5.75 -19.48 -6.21
C LEU A 58 -5.77 -19.41 -7.74
N LYS A 59 -5.30 -18.30 -8.33
CA LYS A 59 -5.16 -18.19 -9.79
C LYS A 59 -4.25 -19.28 -10.36
N GLY A 60 -3.14 -19.59 -9.69
CA GLY A 60 -2.26 -20.68 -10.09
C GLY A 60 -2.94 -22.05 -10.11
N MET A 61 -3.77 -22.34 -9.10
CA MET A 61 -4.58 -23.57 -9.06
C MET A 61 -5.64 -23.57 -10.16
N MET A 62 -6.35 -22.46 -10.36
CA MET A 62 -7.34 -22.29 -11.43
C MET A 62 -6.73 -22.52 -12.82
N TRP A 63 -5.55 -21.97 -13.10
CA TRP A 63 -4.89 -22.13 -14.40
C TRP A 63 -4.50 -23.57 -14.72
N LYS A 64 -4.17 -24.37 -13.70
CA LYS A 64 -3.94 -25.81 -13.89
C LYS A 64 -5.22 -26.52 -14.31
N GLU A 65 -6.33 -26.24 -13.62
CA GLU A 65 -7.64 -26.80 -13.97
C GLU A 65 -8.12 -26.35 -15.35
N PHE A 66 -7.92 -25.08 -15.71
CA PHE A 66 -8.29 -24.58 -17.03
C PHE A 66 -7.53 -25.29 -18.15
N SER A 67 -6.23 -25.52 -17.94
CA SER A 67 -5.38 -26.24 -18.89
C SER A 67 -5.81 -27.70 -19.02
N PHE A 68 -6.16 -28.35 -17.91
CA PHE A 68 -6.61 -29.74 -17.89
C PHE A 68 -7.98 -29.93 -18.57
N ARG A 69 -8.94 -29.03 -18.30
CA ARG A 69 -10.32 -29.15 -18.79
C ARG A 69 -10.55 -28.54 -20.16
N GLY A 70 -9.64 -27.69 -20.65
CA GLY A 70 -9.81 -26.92 -21.88
C GLY A 70 -10.91 -25.85 -21.80
N THR A 71 -11.27 -25.40 -20.61
CA THR A 71 -12.34 -24.40 -20.38
C THR A 71 -11.97 -23.45 -19.25
N HIS A 72 -12.42 -22.20 -19.37
CA HIS A 72 -12.25 -21.16 -18.34
C HIS A 72 -13.48 -21.04 -17.41
N LYS A 73 -14.43 -22.00 -17.46
CA LYS A 73 -15.58 -22.03 -16.55
C LYS A 73 -15.09 -22.35 -15.13
N TRP A 74 -15.09 -21.33 -14.28
CA TRP A 74 -14.53 -21.42 -12.93
C TRP A 74 -15.57 -21.64 -11.82
N ILE A 75 -16.85 -21.32 -12.10
CA ILE A 75 -17.94 -21.41 -11.11
C ILE A 75 -18.14 -22.86 -10.63
N ASP A 76 -17.87 -23.82 -11.50
CA ASP A 76 -18.07 -25.24 -11.18
C ASP A 76 -16.90 -25.81 -10.35
N ILE A 77 -15.73 -25.15 -10.36
CA ILE A 77 -14.50 -25.68 -9.75
C ILE A 77 -14.04 -24.91 -8.52
N TYR A 78 -14.53 -23.69 -8.30
CA TYR A 78 -13.98 -22.84 -7.24
C TYR A 78 -14.13 -23.47 -5.84
N LYS A 79 -15.22 -24.22 -5.60
CA LYS A 79 -15.45 -24.88 -4.32
C LYS A 79 -14.37 -25.93 -4.03
N ASP A 80 -14.07 -26.76 -5.03
CA ASP A 80 -13.05 -27.80 -4.93
C ASP A 80 -11.67 -27.16 -4.71
N LEU A 81 -11.34 -26.12 -5.47
CA LEU A 81 -10.06 -25.40 -5.31
C LEU A 81 -9.89 -24.77 -3.92
N ILE A 82 -10.96 -24.19 -3.36
CA ILE A 82 -10.93 -23.64 -2.00
C ILE A 82 -10.78 -24.77 -0.96
N ASN A 83 -11.45 -25.90 -1.17
CA ASN A 83 -11.30 -27.06 -0.31
C ASN A 83 -9.87 -27.61 -0.34
N ASP A 84 -9.28 -27.74 -1.53
CA ASP A 84 -7.88 -28.17 -1.69
C ASP A 84 -6.92 -27.21 -1.00
N TYR A 85 -7.11 -25.90 -1.18
CA TYR A 85 -6.28 -24.90 -0.53
C TYR A 85 -6.33 -24.98 0.99
N ASN A 86 -7.53 -25.16 1.56
CA ASN A 86 -7.76 -25.21 3.00
C ASN A 86 -7.32 -26.53 3.65
N ASN A 87 -7.17 -27.61 2.88
CA ASN A 87 -6.68 -28.92 3.33
C ASN A 87 -5.22 -29.20 2.96
N THR A 88 -4.54 -28.29 2.24
CA THR A 88 -3.12 -28.42 1.93
C THR A 88 -2.28 -27.91 3.11
N ILE A 89 -1.21 -28.62 3.46
CA ILE A 89 -0.26 -28.17 4.48
C ILE A 89 0.52 -26.96 3.96
N HIS A 90 0.49 -25.84 4.68
CA HIS A 90 1.23 -24.63 4.32
C HIS A 90 2.55 -24.58 5.08
N SER A 91 3.65 -24.32 4.37
CA SER A 91 5.01 -24.33 4.95
C SER A 91 5.22 -23.31 6.08
N THR A 92 4.49 -22.19 6.07
CA THR A 92 4.58 -21.15 7.12
C THR A 92 4.00 -21.59 8.45
N ILE A 93 2.84 -22.25 8.45
CA ILE A 93 2.14 -22.70 9.67
C ILE A 93 2.37 -24.18 9.98
N ARG A 94 2.99 -24.93 9.05
CA ARG A 94 3.28 -26.37 9.14
C ARG A 94 2.04 -27.25 9.35
N MET A 95 0.86 -26.75 9.03
CA MET A 95 -0.43 -27.44 9.09
C MET A 95 -1.38 -26.94 8.01
N THR A 96 -2.58 -27.49 7.93
CA THR A 96 -3.60 -27.00 6.99
C THR A 96 -4.33 -25.77 7.58
N PRO A 97 -4.82 -24.84 6.75
CA PRO A 97 -5.65 -23.74 7.24
C PRO A 97 -6.89 -24.19 8.02
N ASN A 98 -7.49 -25.32 7.68
CA ASN A 98 -8.65 -25.88 8.40
C ASN A 98 -8.33 -26.33 9.83
N ASP A 99 -7.10 -26.73 10.11
CA ASP A 99 -6.68 -27.19 11.44
C ASP A 99 -6.42 -26.03 12.43
N VAL A 100 -6.42 -24.78 11.95
CA VAL A 100 -6.16 -23.59 12.78
C VAL A 100 -7.38 -23.25 13.65
N ASN A 101 -7.18 -23.26 14.97
CA ASN A 101 -8.22 -23.02 15.96
C ASN A 101 -7.69 -22.17 17.13
N SER A 102 -8.56 -21.83 18.08
CA SER A 102 -8.20 -20.91 19.18
C SER A 102 -7.10 -21.44 20.11
N SER A 103 -6.85 -22.75 20.17
CA SER A 103 -5.81 -23.30 21.06
C SER A 103 -4.42 -23.24 20.43
N ASN A 104 -4.31 -23.33 19.10
CA ASN A 104 -3.03 -23.28 18.39
C ASN A 104 -2.69 -21.89 17.80
N GLU A 105 -3.67 -20.98 17.69
CA GLU A 105 -3.50 -19.66 17.09
C GLU A 105 -2.35 -18.85 17.70
N GLN A 106 -2.24 -18.81 19.04
CA GLN A 106 -1.20 -18.02 19.70
C GLN A 106 0.21 -18.55 19.38
N HIS A 107 0.40 -19.87 19.46
CA HIS A 107 1.68 -20.51 19.13
C HIS A 107 2.07 -20.28 17.66
N LEU A 108 1.10 -20.33 16.74
CA LEU A 108 1.33 -20.03 15.33
C LEU A 108 1.75 -18.58 15.12
N LEU A 109 1.06 -17.63 15.75
CA LEU A 109 1.41 -16.22 15.69
C LEU A 109 2.82 -15.98 16.22
N ASP A 110 3.16 -16.58 17.36
CA ASP A 110 4.49 -16.48 17.93
C ASP A 110 5.52 -17.10 16.97
N THR A 111 5.26 -18.26 16.38
CA THR A 111 6.19 -18.89 15.42
C THR A 111 6.40 -18.00 14.19
N VAL A 112 5.33 -17.48 13.58
CA VAL A 112 5.38 -16.70 12.33
C VAL A 112 5.97 -15.30 12.55
N TYR A 113 5.69 -14.70 13.71
CA TYR A 113 6.09 -13.31 14.02
C TYR A 113 7.17 -13.22 15.12
N SER A 114 7.79 -14.34 15.52
CA SER A 114 8.90 -14.39 16.51
C SER A 114 10.17 -13.71 16.04
N ASN A 115 10.25 -13.31 14.76
CA ASN A 115 11.42 -12.62 14.22
C ASN A 115 11.85 -11.50 15.17
N LEU A 116 13.07 -11.61 15.68
CA LEU A 116 13.65 -10.66 16.62
C LEU A 116 13.41 -9.25 16.10
N LYS A 117 12.91 -8.36 16.96
CA LYS A 117 12.79 -6.94 16.65
C LYS A 117 14.20 -6.37 16.53
N VAL A 118 14.78 -6.46 15.33
CA VAL A 118 16.08 -5.88 15.03
C VAL A 118 15.88 -4.38 14.91
N PHE A 119 16.11 -3.67 16.01
CA PHE A 119 16.19 -2.22 15.99
C PHE A 119 17.41 -1.80 15.18
N ARG A 120 17.18 -1.44 13.92
CA ARG A 120 18.19 -0.79 13.08
C ARG A 120 18.20 0.69 13.39
N ARG A 121 19.39 1.29 13.42
CA ARG A 121 19.53 2.74 13.55
C ARG A 121 18.83 3.39 12.35
N PRO A 122 17.94 4.38 12.56
CA PRO A 122 17.27 5.08 11.47
C PRO A 122 18.31 5.68 10.51
N LYS A 123 18.15 5.43 9.20
CA LYS A 123 19.04 5.99 8.16
C LYS A 123 18.91 7.51 8.04
N PHE A 124 17.69 8.02 8.14
CA PHE A 124 17.39 9.45 8.01
C PHE A 124 17.13 10.11 9.37
N LYS A 125 17.30 11.43 9.41
CA LYS A 125 17.11 12.29 10.59
C LYS A 125 15.91 13.22 10.42
N ILE A 126 15.38 13.72 11.53
CA ILE A 126 14.38 14.80 11.51
C ILE A 126 14.95 15.99 10.74
N ASN A 127 14.11 16.61 9.92
CA ASN A 127 14.44 17.68 8.98
C ASN A 127 15.25 17.28 7.73
N ASP A 128 15.59 16.00 7.53
CA ASP A 128 16.15 15.57 6.24
C ASP A 128 15.10 15.77 5.12
N GLU A 129 15.56 16.30 3.99
CA GLU A 129 14.75 16.46 2.78
C GLU A 129 14.87 15.20 1.90
N VAL A 130 13.72 14.61 1.59
CA VAL A 130 13.60 13.32 0.92
C VAL A 130 12.59 13.37 -0.21
N ARG A 131 12.71 12.44 -1.15
CA ARG A 131 11.70 12.15 -2.18
C ARG A 131 11.13 10.76 -1.95
N ILE A 132 9.88 10.57 -2.33
CA ILE A 132 9.14 9.32 -2.15
C ILE A 132 9.25 8.48 -3.43
N SER A 133 9.33 7.16 -3.30
CA SER A 133 9.31 6.27 -4.47
C SER A 133 7.96 6.34 -5.17
N LYS A 134 7.96 6.40 -6.50
CA LYS A 134 6.75 6.32 -7.31
C LYS A 134 6.32 4.86 -7.42
N TYR A 135 5.04 4.61 -7.19
CA TYR A 135 4.43 3.35 -7.56
C TYR A 135 4.27 3.32 -9.09
N LYS A 136 5.10 2.53 -9.77
CA LYS A 136 5.03 2.37 -11.22
C LYS A 136 4.02 1.30 -11.58
N HIS A 137 3.10 1.59 -12.49
CA HIS A 137 2.30 0.54 -13.11
C HIS A 137 3.16 -0.35 -14.03
N VAL A 138 2.74 -1.60 -14.23
CA VAL A 138 3.46 -2.62 -15.03
C VAL A 138 3.78 -2.15 -16.46
N PHE A 139 2.99 -1.22 -17.00
CA PHE A 139 3.15 -0.68 -18.36
C PHE A 139 3.91 0.66 -18.41
N GLU A 140 4.41 1.15 -17.28
CA GLU A 140 5.22 2.38 -17.29
C GLU A 140 6.62 2.15 -17.87
N LYS A 141 7.04 3.09 -18.70
CA LYS A 141 8.32 3.00 -19.42
C LYS A 141 9.49 3.09 -18.43
N GLY A 142 10.49 2.21 -18.58
CA GLY A 142 11.61 2.10 -17.66
C GLY A 142 12.45 3.38 -17.47
N TYR A 143 12.47 4.27 -18.46
CA TYR A 143 13.22 5.52 -18.41
C TYR A 143 12.54 6.63 -17.59
N THR A 144 11.29 6.45 -17.13
CA THR A 144 10.64 7.45 -16.28
C THR A 144 11.27 7.46 -14.87
N PRO A 145 11.33 8.62 -14.18
CA PRO A 145 11.86 8.68 -12.84
C PRO A 145 11.13 7.76 -11.85
N ASN A 146 11.89 7.08 -10.98
CA ASN A 146 11.35 6.22 -9.90
C ASN A 146 10.96 6.99 -8.63
N TRP A 147 11.21 8.30 -8.58
CA TRP A 147 11.02 9.13 -7.39
C TRP A 147 10.11 10.32 -7.70
N THR A 148 9.41 10.84 -6.69
CA THR A 148 8.60 12.05 -6.80
C THR A 148 9.45 13.24 -7.22
N THR A 149 8.81 14.19 -7.90
CA THR A 149 9.40 15.50 -8.20
C THR A 149 9.33 16.41 -6.98
N GLU A 150 8.23 16.30 -6.22
CA GLU A 150 8.06 16.95 -4.93
C GLU A 150 9.06 16.43 -3.89
N VAL A 151 9.57 17.36 -3.09
CA VAL A 151 10.50 17.15 -1.99
C VAL A 151 9.72 17.31 -0.69
N PHE A 152 9.92 16.35 0.20
CA PHE A 152 9.28 16.25 1.49
C PHE A 152 10.30 16.34 2.59
N LYS A 153 9.85 16.67 3.80
CA LYS A 153 10.72 16.78 4.97
C LYS A 153 10.33 15.76 6.02
N ILE A 154 11.31 15.16 6.68
CA ILE A 154 11.04 14.22 7.77
C ILE A 154 10.61 14.98 9.02
N LYS A 155 9.33 14.85 9.36
CA LYS A 155 8.72 15.45 10.55
C LYS A 155 9.01 14.64 11.81
N SER A 156 8.84 13.31 11.76
CA SER A 156 9.12 12.43 12.90
C SER A 156 9.53 11.03 12.47
N ILE A 157 10.26 10.36 13.36
CA ILE A 157 10.72 8.98 13.20
C ILE A 157 9.94 8.12 14.19
N LYS A 158 9.32 7.05 13.68
CA LYS A 158 8.60 6.06 14.49
C LYS A 158 9.44 4.80 14.59
N ASN A 159 9.76 4.41 15.83
CA ASN A 159 10.54 3.22 16.15
C ASN A 159 9.69 1.93 16.02
N THR A 160 9.01 1.77 14.89
CA THR A 160 8.36 0.51 14.47
C THR A 160 9.42 -0.48 13.98
N ASN A 161 9.04 -1.74 13.76
CA ASN A 161 9.92 -2.71 13.12
C ASN A 161 9.31 -3.17 11.77
N PRO A 162 9.84 -2.72 10.61
CA PRO A 162 10.98 -1.79 10.45
C PRO A 162 10.61 -0.33 10.78
N THR A 163 11.62 0.52 10.98
CA THR A 163 11.45 1.97 11.27
C THR A 163 10.64 2.64 10.18
N THR A 164 9.67 3.46 10.59
CA THR A 164 8.82 4.24 9.68
C THR A 164 8.99 5.74 9.92
N TYR A 165 8.76 6.52 8.88
CA TYR A 165 8.95 7.96 8.86
C TYR A 165 7.63 8.66 8.56
N ILE A 166 7.34 9.73 9.29
CA ILE A 166 6.23 10.64 9.00
C ILE A 166 6.82 11.85 8.30
N LEU A 167 6.21 12.22 7.17
CA LEU A 167 6.67 13.31 6.32
C LEU A 167 5.75 14.52 6.41
N GLU A 168 6.30 15.68 6.09
CA GLU A 168 5.56 16.91 5.82
C GLU A 168 5.90 17.44 4.42
N ASP A 169 4.91 18.07 3.79
CA ASP A 169 5.08 18.78 2.51
C ASP A 169 5.81 20.12 2.70
N TYR A 170 6.02 20.84 1.60
CA TYR A 170 6.70 22.14 1.64
C TYR A 170 5.88 23.25 2.35
N GLN A 171 4.58 23.04 2.55
CA GLN A 171 3.69 23.94 3.30
C GLN A 171 3.66 23.61 4.80
N GLY A 172 4.28 22.51 5.22
CA GLY A 172 4.26 22.02 6.60
C GLY A 172 3.05 21.12 6.93
N ASN A 173 2.24 20.75 5.95
CA ASN A 173 1.16 19.79 6.16
C ASN A 173 1.75 18.39 6.28
N THR A 174 1.23 17.62 7.25
CA THR A 174 1.68 16.23 7.45
C THR A 174 1.06 15.33 6.40
N ILE A 175 1.88 14.47 5.80
CA ILE A 175 1.41 13.47 4.86
C ILE A 175 0.83 12.29 5.62
N GLU A 176 -0.35 11.85 5.18
CA GLU A 176 -1.02 10.69 5.76
C GLU A 176 -0.25 9.40 5.49
N GLY A 177 -0.13 8.58 6.55
CA GLY A 177 0.60 7.32 6.51
C GLY A 177 2.04 7.43 7.02
N GLY A 178 2.68 6.26 7.13
CA GLY A 178 4.10 6.13 7.48
C GLY A 178 4.86 5.50 6.33
N PHE A 179 6.04 6.04 6.05
CA PHE A 179 6.90 5.63 4.95
C PHE A 179 8.05 4.77 5.46
N TYR A 180 8.37 3.71 4.73
CA TYR A 180 9.53 2.89 5.01
C TYR A 180 10.81 3.52 4.46
N GLU A 181 11.95 3.12 5.02
CA GLU A 181 13.27 3.60 4.59
C GLU A 181 13.51 3.41 3.08
N TYR A 182 13.08 2.28 2.51
CA TYR A 182 13.26 1.98 1.08
C TYR A 182 12.31 2.76 0.16
N GLU A 183 11.26 3.38 0.72
CA GLU A 183 10.36 4.27 -0.01
C GLU A 183 10.90 5.70 -0.08
N LEU A 184 12.06 5.98 0.54
CA LEU A 184 12.63 7.32 0.65
C LEU A 184 14.05 7.41 0.09
N ILE A 185 14.35 8.54 -0.56
CA ILE A 185 15.71 8.91 -0.95
C ILE A 185 16.01 10.34 -0.52
N LYS A 186 17.17 10.56 0.09
CA LYS A 186 17.62 11.91 0.45
C LYS A 186 17.97 12.69 -0.81
N THR A 187 17.42 13.89 -0.99
CA THR A 187 17.73 14.75 -2.14
C THR A 187 18.98 15.58 -1.88
N LYS A 188 19.79 15.79 -2.92
CA LYS A 188 20.91 16.75 -2.90
C LYS A 188 20.48 18.15 -3.35
N LEU A 189 19.34 18.24 -4.04
CA LEU A 189 18.81 19.45 -4.65
C LEU A 189 17.37 19.67 -4.16
N PRO A 190 17.20 20.15 -2.92
CA PRO A 190 15.87 20.37 -2.34
C PRO A 190 15.14 21.58 -2.93
N GLN A 191 15.89 22.59 -3.38
CA GLN A 191 15.35 23.86 -3.88
C GLN A 191 15.12 23.88 -5.41
N VAL A 192 15.26 22.74 -6.08
CA VAL A 192 15.13 22.66 -7.55
C VAL A 192 13.82 21.99 -7.91
N TYR A 193 12.93 22.77 -8.54
CA TYR A 193 11.62 22.34 -9.01
C TYR A 193 11.61 22.32 -10.54
N LEU A 194 11.05 21.25 -11.11
CA LEU A 194 10.98 21.10 -12.57
C LEU A 194 9.73 21.80 -13.10
N VAL A 195 9.87 22.53 -14.20
CA VAL A 195 8.74 23.13 -14.91
C VAL A 195 8.10 22.06 -15.81
N GLU A 196 6.80 21.85 -15.67
CA GLU A 196 6.01 20.99 -16.56
C GLU A 196 5.64 21.73 -17.83
N LYS A 197 5.13 22.96 -17.67
CA LYS A 197 4.65 23.78 -18.78
C LYS A 197 4.68 25.26 -18.43
N VAL A 198 5.08 26.10 -19.39
CA VAL A 198 4.86 27.54 -19.31
C VAL A 198 3.44 27.85 -19.78
N LEU A 199 2.63 28.43 -18.89
CA LEU A 199 1.23 28.75 -19.16
C LEU A 199 1.05 30.14 -19.78
N ARG A 200 1.81 31.13 -19.31
CA ARG A 200 1.78 32.52 -19.80
C ARG A 200 3.16 33.16 -19.74
N ARG A 201 3.40 34.18 -20.58
CA ARG A 201 4.60 35.03 -20.54
C ARG A 201 4.18 36.49 -20.42
N ARG A 202 4.89 37.27 -19.60
CA ARG A 202 4.68 38.72 -19.45
C ARG A 202 6.00 39.38 -19.07
N ASN A 203 6.52 40.25 -19.95
CA ASN A 203 7.81 40.91 -19.77
C ASN A 203 8.92 39.88 -19.45
N ASN A 204 9.70 40.12 -18.40
CA ASN A 204 10.78 39.23 -17.95
C ASN A 204 10.31 38.14 -16.97
N ARG A 205 9.02 37.80 -16.96
CA ARG A 205 8.44 36.75 -16.09
C ARG A 205 7.58 35.78 -16.87
N VAL A 206 7.50 34.57 -16.34
CA VAL A 206 6.71 33.47 -16.91
C VAL A 206 5.89 32.79 -15.83
N TYR A 207 4.63 32.51 -16.15
CA TYR A 207 3.71 31.79 -15.27
C TYR A 207 3.82 30.31 -15.56
N VAL A 208 4.30 29.54 -14.59
CA VAL A 208 4.67 28.13 -14.79
C VAL A 208 3.73 27.19 -14.05
N LYS A 209 3.47 26.06 -14.70
CA LYS A 209 2.95 24.85 -14.08
C LYS A 209 4.14 24.01 -13.63
N TRP A 210 4.28 23.79 -12.33
CA TRP A 210 5.33 22.95 -11.76
C TRP A 210 5.00 21.47 -11.88
N LEU A 211 6.00 20.67 -12.26
CA LEU A 211 5.85 19.24 -12.50
C LEU A 211 5.57 18.49 -11.19
N GLY A 212 4.41 17.83 -11.14
CA GLY A 212 3.95 17.04 -10.00
C GLY A 212 3.28 17.82 -8.88
N PHE A 213 3.06 19.13 -9.06
CA PHE A 213 2.30 19.97 -8.12
C PHE A 213 0.86 20.16 -8.60
N SER A 214 -0.07 20.57 -7.73
CA SER A 214 -1.43 20.99 -8.12
C SER A 214 -1.41 22.32 -8.88
N SER A 215 -2.51 22.72 -9.52
CA SER A 215 -2.60 24.03 -10.21
C SER A 215 -2.58 25.22 -9.25
N GLU A 216 -2.81 24.99 -7.96
CA GLU A 216 -2.79 26.01 -6.91
C GLU A 216 -1.38 26.55 -6.66
N HIS A 217 -0.36 25.79 -7.05
CA HIS A 217 1.05 26.16 -6.87
C HIS A 217 1.65 26.86 -8.09
N ASN A 218 0.86 27.08 -9.14
CA ASN A 218 1.32 27.80 -10.32
C ASN A 218 1.72 29.23 -9.93
N SER A 219 2.95 29.62 -10.28
CA SER A 219 3.54 30.88 -9.86
C SER A 219 4.28 31.59 -10.99
N TRP A 220 4.51 32.90 -10.83
CA TRP A 220 5.34 33.68 -11.73
C TRP A 220 6.80 33.58 -11.30
N VAL A 221 7.67 33.19 -12.23
CA VAL A 221 9.13 33.15 -12.03
C VAL A 221 9.85 34.03 -13.05
N ASN A 222 11.09 34.41 -12.74
CA ASN A 222 11.91 35.15 -13.69
C ASN A 222 12.31 34.22 -14.84
N VAL A 223 12.37 34.75 -16.06
CA VAL A 223 12.86 33.99 -17.23
C VAL A 223 14.28 33.46 -16.98
N ASN A 224 15.11 34.22 -16.27
CA ASN A 224 16.49 33.85 -15.97
C ASN A 224 16.62 32.70 -14.96
N ASP A 225 15.55 32.38 -14.21
CA ASP A 225 15.53 31.27 -13.25
C ASP A 225 15.11 29.94 -13.92
N ILE A 226 14.67 30.00 -15.19
CA ILE A 226 14.35 28.81 -15.99
C ILE A 226 15.54 28.52 -16.90
N ASN A 227 16.29 27.47 -16.57
CA ASN A 227 17.27 26.86 -17.45
C ASN A 227 16.61 25.99 -18.53
#